data_AF-A0A960D4H6-F1
#
_entry.id   AF-A0A960D4H6-F1
#
_cell.length_a   1.000
_cell.length_b   1.000
_cell.length_c   1.000
_cell.angle_alpha   90.00
_cell.angle_beta   90.00
_cell.angle_gamma   90.00
#
_symmetry.space_group_name_H-M   'P 1'
#
loop_
_entity.id
_entity.type
_entity.pdbx_description
1 polymer ?
#
loop_
_entity_poly.entity_id
_entity_poly.type
_entity_poly.pdbx_seq_one_letter_code
_entity_poly.pdbx_strand_id
1 'polypeptide(L)'
;INLTSIGGLQAGGGVLTYRASKAAIIHFTKCAAIELAPYEIRVNCLAPGHIRTAIVASSAHGMGAEKVAKFEAGIRAQMRADRPL
;
A
#
# COMPACT_ATOMS: atom_id res chain seq x y z
N ILE A 1 -7.28 -2.99 13.83
CA ILE A 1 -7.07 -3.12 12.36
C ILE A 1 -5.91 -2.22 11.98
N ASN A 2 -4.93 -2.72 11.23
CA ASN A 2 -3.74 -1.97 10.82
C ASN A 2 -3.78 -1.63 9.32
N LEU A 3 -3.12 -0.54 8.92
CA LEU A 3 -2.97 -0.18 7.50
C LEU A 3 -1.58 -0.54 6.96
N THR A 4 -1.54 -1.56 6.11
CA THR A 4 -0.38 -1.86 5.26
C THR A 4 -0.59 -1.26 3.84
N SER A 5 -0.03 -1.88 2.81
CA SER A 5 -0.07 -1.47 1.40
C SER A 5 0.24 -2.68 0.52
N ILE A 6 -0.19 -2.68 -0.74
CA ILE A 6 0.32 -3.62 -1.75
C ILE A 6 1.85 -3.62 -1.83
N GLY A 7 2.51 -2.50 -1.49
CA GLY A 7 3.98 -2.41 -1.44
C GLY A 7 4.62 -3.25 -0.33
N GLY A 8 3.86 -3.71 0.67
CA GLY A 8 4.30 -4.67 1.67
C GLY A 8 4.12 -6.13 1.25
N LEU A 9 3.34 -6.40 0.20
CA LEU A 9 3.11 -7.74 -0.36
C LEU A 9 3.97 -7.99 -1.61
N GLN A 10 4.06 -6.99 -2.49
CA GLN A 10 4.77 -7.06 -3.77
C GLN A 10 6.07 -6.25 -3.70
N ALA A 11 7.18 -6.84 -4.13
CA ALA A 11 8.42 -6.09 -4.35
C ALA A 11 8.28 -5.12 -5.55
N GLY A 12 9.05 -4.03 -5.55
CA GLY A 12 9.04 -3.06 -6.65
C GLY A 12 9.99 -1.89 -6.41
N GLY A 13 10.22 -1.10 -7.46
CA GLY A 13 11.09 0.08 -7.41
C GLY A 13 10.45 1.28 -6.69
N GLY A 14 11.31 2.16 -6.18
CA GLY A 14 10.90 3.38 -5.48
C GLY A 14 10.37 3.15 -4.06
N VAL A 15 10.41 4.19 -3.24
CA VAL A 15 9.86 4.23 -1.86
C VAL A 15 10.27 3.03 -0.98
N LEU A 16 11.54 2.62 -1.08
CA LEU A 16 12.08 1.40 -0.42
C LEU A 16 11.74 1.31 1.08
N THR A 17 11.96 2.39 1.82
CA THR A 17 11.69 2.46 3.26
C THR A 17 10.20 2.35 3.58
N TYR A 18 9.34 2.94 2.75
CA TYR A 18 7.89 2.76 2.84
C TYR A 18 7.50 1.30 2.60
N ARG A 19 8.04 0.64 1.57
CA ARG A 19 7.75 -0.78 1.29
C ARG A 19 8.18 -1.68 2.46
N ALA A 20 9.41 -1.48 2.96
CA ALA A 20 9.93 -2.21 4.11
C ALA A 20 9.06 -2.03 5.35
N SER A 21 8.69 -0.79 5.69
CA SER A 21 7.81 -0.52 6.84
C SER A 21 6.41 -1.14 6.67
N LYS A 22 5.84 -1.14 5.46
CA LYS A 22 4.54 -1.76 5.20
C LYS A 22 4.59 -3.29 5.25
N ALA A 23 5.69 -3.90 4.84
CA ALA A 23 5.94 -5.33 5.07
C ALA A 23 6.07 -5.65 6.57
N ALA A 24 6.76 -4.80 7.34
CA ALA A 24 6.88 -4.95 8.79
C ALA A 24 5.50 -4.92 9.48
N ILE A 25 4.58 -4.05 9.05
CA ILE A 25 3.20 -4.02 9.59
C ILE A 25 2.46 -5.34 9.34
N ILE A 26 2.68 -6.03 8.21
CA ILE A 26 2.04 -7.33 7.94
C ILE A 26 2.54 -8.36 8.96
N HIS A 27 3.85 -8.43 9.18
CA HIS A 27 4.42 -9.37 10.15
C HIS A 27 3.99 -9.03 11.58
N PHE A 28 4.04 -7.75 11.97
CA PHE A 28 3.54 -7.27 13.26
C PHE A 28 2.07 -7.66 13.49
N THR A 29 1.22 -7.49 12.48
CA THR A 29 -0.21 -7.87 12.57
C THR A 29 -0.38 -9.35 12.85
N LYS A 30 0.42 -10.22 12.21
CA LYS A 30 0.39 -11.67 12.44
C LYS A 30 0.85 -12.02 13.86
N CYS A 31 1.94 -11.44 14.33
CA CYS A 31 2.44 -11.67 15.69
C CYS A 31 1.44 -11.20 16.74
N ALA A 32 0.91 -9.98 16.60
CA ALA A 32 -0.10 -9.44 17.51
C ALA A 32 -1.39 -10.26 17.51
N ALA A 33 -1.80 -10.82 16.36
CA ALA A 33 -2.95 -11.71 16.31
C ALA A 33 -2.74 -12.98 17.13
N ILE A 34 -1.54 -13.56 17.12
CA ILE A 34 -1.19 -14.74 17.93
C ILE A 34 -1.15 -14.37 19.42
N GLU A 35 -0.48 -13.27 19.77
CA GLU A 35 -0.30 -12.84 21.16
C GLU A 35 -1.62 -12.48 21.84
N LEU A 36 -2.54 -11.85 21.09
CA LEU A 36 -3.82 -11.40 21.62
C LEU A 36 -4.95 -12.44 21.50
N ALA A 37 -4.69 -13.59 20.87
CA ALA A 37 -5.68 -14.66 20.72
C ALA A 37 -6.27 -15.17 22.05
N PRO A 38 -5.52 -15.35 23.15
CA PRO A 38 -6.08 -15.80 24.44
C PRO A 38 -7.10 -14.83 25.05
N TYR A 39 -7.10 -13.58 24.60
CA TYR A 39 -8.03 -12.54 25.02
C TYR A 39 -9.22 -12.38 24.06
N GLU A 40 -9.36 -13.29 23.09
CA GLU A 40 -10.39 -13.24 22.04
C GLU A 40 -10.32 -11.96 21.16
N ILE A 41 -9.14 -11.34 21.08
CA ILE A 41 -8.92 -10.13 20.29
C ILE A 41 -8.35 -10.50 18.91
N ARG A 42 -9.06 -10.11 17.85
CA ARG A 42 -8.62 -10.30 16.47
C ARG A 42 -7.81 -9.11 15.97
N VAL A 43 -6.64 -9.38 15.39
CA VAL A 43 -5.81 -8.36 14.72
C VAL A 43 -5.72 -8.68 13.23
N ASN A 44 -6.08 -7.71 12.40
CA ASN A 44 -6.04 -7.83 10.94
C ASN A 44 -5.45 -6.55 10.33
N CYS A 45 -4.99 -6.65 9.08
CA CYS A 45 -4.52 -5.50 8.32
C CYS A 45 -5.15 -5.45 6.92
N LEU A 46 -5.26 -4.24 6.38
CA LEU A 46 -5.70 -4.00 5.02
C LEU A 46 -4.52 -3.53 4.18
N ALA A 47 -4.43 -4.03 2.94
CA ALA A 47 -3.37 -3.70 1.98
C ALA A 47 -3.93 -2.93 0.77
N PRO A 48 -4.18 -1.61 0.88
CA PRO A 48 -4.62 -0.81 -0.24
C PRO A 48 -3.65 -0.86 -1.42
N GLY A 49 -4.21 -0.99 -2.61
CA GLY A 49 -3.55 -0.63 -3.86
C GLY A 49 -3.43 0.88 -4.03
N HIS A 50 -3.23 1.34 -5.26
CA HIS A 50 -3.29 2.77 -5.53
C HIS A 50 -4.71 3.29 -5.31
N ILE A 51 -4.87 4.33 -4.50
CA ILE A 51 -6.13 5.03 -4.23
C ILE A 51 -5.90 6.53 -4.45
N ARG A 52 -6.84 7.21 -5.11
CA ARG A 52 -6.77 8.67 -5.35
C ARG A 52 -6.85 9.42 -4.04
N THR A 53 -5.69 9.81 -3.52
CA THR A 53 -5.52 10.56 -2.27
C THR A 53 -4.35 11.53 -2.40
N ALA A 54 -4.23 12.46 -1.45
CA ALA A 54 -3.13 13.43 -1.45
C ALA A 54 -1.73 12.78 -1.40
N ILE A 55 -1.58 11.60 -0.78
CA ILE A 55 -0.28 10.91 -0.70
C ILE A 55 0.21 10.42 -2.07
N VAL A 56 -0.73 10.03 -2.95
CA VAL A 56 -0.40 9.62 -4.31
C VAL A 56 -0.14 10.86 -5.16
N ALA A 57 -0.91 11.93 -4.97
CA ALA A 57 -0.65 13.21 -5.66
C ALA A 57 0.73 13.80 -5.30
N SER A 58 1.16 13.70 -4.04
CA SER A 58 2.47 14.21 -3.61
C SER A 58 3.64 13.40 -4.15
N SER A 59 3.45 12.12 -4.51
CA SER A 59 4.50 11.31 -5.15
C SER A 59 4.90 11.80 -6.55
N ALA A 60 4.10 12.70 -7.14
CA ALA A 60 4.39 13.37 -8.40
C ALA A 60 5.13 14.72 -8.26
N HIS A 61 5.51 15.10 -7.03
CA HIS A 61 6.19 16.37 -6.77
C HIS A 61 7.53 16.46 -7.53
N GLY A 62 7.76 17.57 -8.23
CA GLY A 62 8.96 17.80 -9.03
C GLY A 62 8.97 17.13 -10.42
N MET A 63 7.91 16.40 -10.79
CA MET A 63 7.75 15.90 -12.16
C MET A 63 7.15 16.99 -13.07
N GLY A 64 7.66 17.11 -14.29
CA GLY A 64 7.03 17.94 -15.33
C GLY A 64 5.62 17.44 -15.66
N ALA A 65 4.72 18.35 -16.06
CA ALA A 65 3.29 18.07 -16.23
C ALA A 65 3.00 16.85 -17.12
N GLU A 66 3.78 16.64 -18.18
CA GLU A 66 3.65 15.47 -19.08
C GLU A 66 3.94 14.14 -18.36
N LYS A 67 4.97 14.10 -17.49
CA LYS A 67 5.31 12.91 -16.69
C LYS A 67 4.27 12.63 -15.62
N VAL A 68 3.70 13.67 -15.02
CA VAL A 68 2.56 13.53 -14.07
C VAL A 68 1.37 12.89 -14.79
N ALA A 69 1.00 13.42 -15.97
CA ALA A 69 -0.11 12.88 -16.75
C ALA A 69 0.10 11.41 -17.14
N LYS A 70 1.32 11.04 -17.56
CA LYS A 70 1.66 9.65 -17.90
C LYS A 70 1.64 8.73 -16.67
N PHE A 71 2.13 9.20 -15.53
CA PHE A 71 2.10 8.47 -14.26
C PHE A 71 0.67 8.22 -13.78
N GLU A 72 -0.18 9.25 -13.80
CA GLU A 72 -1.59 9.11 -13.46
C GLU A 72 -2.34 8.16 -14.40
N ALA A 73 -2.08 8.23 -15.71
CA ALA A 73 -2.67 7.34 -16.69
C ALA A 73 -2.26 5.87 -16.42
N GLY A 74 -0.99 5.62 -16.12
CA GLY A 74 -0.48 4.30 -15.74
C GLY A 74 -1.15 3.75 -14.48
N ILE A 75 -1.26 4.58 -13.42
CA ILE A 75 -1.98 4.20 -12.19
C ILE A 75 -3.44 3.86 -12.50
N ARG A 76 -4.14 4.67 -13.31
CA ARG A 76 -5.56 4.42 -13.65
C ARG A 76 -5.76 3.16 -14.47
N ALA A 77 -4.81 2.82 -15.34
CA ALA A 77 -4.83 1.56 -16.10
C ALA A 77 -4.65 0.37 -15.16
N GLN A 78 -3.64 0.43 -14.29
CA GLN A 78 -3.36 -0.59 -13.28
C GLN A 78 -4.56 -0.78 -12.33
N MET A 79 -5.13 0.30 -11.78
CA MET A 79 -6.32 0.25 -10.93
C MET A 79 -7.52 -0.41 -11.64
N ARG A 80 -7.66 -0.26 -12.96
CA ARG A 80 -8.75 -0.91 -13.72
C ARG A 80 -8.49 -2.40 -13.90
N ALA A 81 -7.25 -2.80 -14.13
CA ALA A 81 -6.85 -4.20 -14.26
C ALA A 81 -6.94 -4.96 -12.91
N ASP A 82 -6.60 -4.30 -11.81
CA ASP A 82 -6.56 -4.89 -10.47
C ASP A 82 -7.93 -4.94 -9.77
N ARG A 83 -9.01 -4.46 -10.42
CA ARG A 83 -10.36 -4.54 -9.85
C ARG A 83 -10.81 -6.01 -9.82
N PRO A 84 -11.19 -6.55 -8.65
CA PRO A 84 -11.83 -7.86 -8.62
C PRO A 84 -13.14 -7.77 -9.42
N LEU A 85 -13.39 -8.79 -10.27
CA LEU A 85 -14.62 -8.94 -11.06
C LEU A 85 -15.87 -8.91 -10.18
#